data_AF-A6DN43-F1
#
_entry.id   AF-A6DN43-F1
#
_cell.length_a   1.000
_cell.length_b   1.000
_cell.length_c   1.000
_cell.angle_alpha   90.00
_cell.angle_beta   90.00
_cell.angle_gamma   90.00
#
_symmetry.space_group_name_H-M   'P 1'
#
loop_
_entity.id
_entity.type
_entity.pdbx_description
1 polymer ?
#
loop_
_entity_poly.entity_id
_entity_poly.type
_entity_poly.pdbx_seq_one_letter_code
_entity_poly.pdbx_strand_id
1 'polypeptide(L)'
;MYKHLLLICTIFALFSCSSKQVEPTDGSVRITDINKELELKREAFRTINKVYARYHWRYKGDDLTEDEKKNRTYLWSDARKKRELAYKQYILTLLEYWSILPNQSEQSAQIQTELKQAIAGRYNKNTESEMNEKLLLAELSWSYLAQAQLDAYKAKFLSTLITIPKEVKHSDMMHALGLPIEPYGWNLQINYSLTLIRADQLDAAHKELSKVKSKAFKYQQRTYKQINAADFSQMKKRDQEHTYKRYKRQSRQVQLCELLQAIIAVKEDNKDEAQKLYHKALSYKIELTRKVQYLLQSKELLVFQDNLKI
;
A
#
# COMPACT_ATOMS: atom_id res chain seq x y z
N MET A 1 22.74 1.51 31.24
CA MET A 1 22.52 0.81 29.94
C MET A 1 21.46 -0.30 30.01
N TYR A 2 21.46 -1.18 31.01
CA TYR A 2 20.55 -2.34 31.08
C TYR A 2 19.04 -2.04 31.20
N LYS A 3 18.64 -0.92 31.84
CA LYS A 3 17.21 -0.55 31.96
C LYS A 3 16.51 -0.26 30.62
N HIS A 4 17.26 0.17 29.60
CA HIS A 4 16.69 0.46 28.28
C HIS A 4 16.55 -0.79 27.41
N LEU A 5 17.49 -1.74 27.52
CA LEU A 5 17.34 -3.06 26.89
C LEU A 5 16.14 -3.83 27.48
N LEU A 6 15.94 -3.77 28.80
CA LEU A 6 14.82 -4.43 29.47
C LEU A 6 13.46 -3.88 29.04
N LEU A 7 13.32 -2.55 28.88
CA LEU A 7 12.11 -1.92 28.36
C LEU A 7 11.83 -2.34 26.91
N ILE A 8 12.88 -2.47 26.10
CA ILE A 8 12.78 -2.88 24.69
C ILE A 8 12.38 -4.36 24.57
N CYS A 9 12.89 -5.23 25.44
CA CYS A 9 12.54 -6.66 25.45
C CYS A 9 11.14 -6.94 26.01
N THR A 10 10.69 -6.20 27.04
CA THR A 10 9.31 -6.32 27.57
C THR A 10 8.27 -5.82 26.58
N ILE A 11 8.58 -4.76 25.84
CA ILE A 11 7.78 -4.31 24.70
C ILE A 11 7.67 -5.46 23.70
N PHE A 12 8.77 -6.13 23.30
CA PHE A 12 8.79 -7.24 22.32
C PHE A 12 7.96 -8.48 22.75
N ALA A 13 7.91 -8.81 24.04
CA ALA A 13 7.07 -9.89 24.57
C ALA A 13 5.56 -9.64 24.34
N LEU A 14 5.14 -8.36 24.29
CA LEU A 14 3.76 -7.97 23.94
C LEU A 14 3.47 -8.07 22.43
N PHE A 15 4.47 -8.24 21.56
CA PHE A 15 4.30 -8.36 20.10
C PHE A 15 4.20 -9.80 19.59
N SER A 16 4.47 -10.80 20.45
CA SER A 16 4.48 -12.22 20.04
C SER A 16 3.16 -12.95 20.33
N CYS A 17 2.12 -12.26 20.80
CA CYS A 17 0.83 -12.89 21.04
C CYS A 17 0.07 -13.03 19.70
N SER A 18 0.12 -14.26 19.22
CA SER A 18 -0.44 -14.80 18.00
C SER A 18 -1.91 -14.43 17.75
N SER A 19 -2.20 -14.20 16.47
CA SER A 19 -3.51 -14.30 15.84
C SER A 19 -4.15 -15.65 16.18
N LYS A 20 -4.96 -15.71 17.23
CA LYS A 20 -5.94 -16.78 17.38
C LYS A 20 -7.13 -16.43 16.50
N GLN A 21 -7.58 -17.39 15.70
CA GLN A 21 -8.88 -17.32 15.04
C GLN A 21 -9.94 -17.08 16.13
N VAL A 22 -10.55 -15.90 16.12
CA VAL A 22 -11.62 -15.53 17.03
C VAL A 22 -12.91 -16.08 16.42
N GLU A 23 -13.54 -17.00 17.13
CA GLU A 23 -14.93 -17.45 16.93
C GLU A 23 -15.88 -16.25 16.84
N PRO A 24 -17.08 -16.36 16.26
CA PRO A 24 -17.96 -15.22 16.03
C PRO A 24 -18.47 -14.66 17.36
N THR A 25 -17.73 -13.70 17.90
CA THR A 25 -18.13 -12.92 19.07
C THR A 25 -19.15 -11.85 18.64
N ASP A 26 -20.06 -11.55 19.56
CA ASP A 26 -20.96 -10.40 19.47
C ASP A 26 -20.18 -9.15 19.02
N GLY A 27 -20.74 -8.39 18.06
CA GLY A 27 -20.09 -7.24 17.44
C GLY A 27 -19.63 -6.20 18.47
N SER A 28 -20.30 -6.12 19.62
CA SER A 28 -19.92 -5.25 20.74
C SER A 28 -18.59 -5.67 21.40
N VAL A 29 -18.37 -6.98 21.58
CA VAL A 29 -17.15 -7.56 22.17
C VAL A 29 -15.98 -7.34 21.23
N ARG A 30 -16.17 -7.58 19.93
CA ARG A 30 -15.15 -7.38 18.91
C ARG A 30 -14.68 -5.93 18.81
N ILE A 31 -15.60 -4.95 18.87
CA ILE A 31 -15.25 -3.51 18.88
C ILE A 31 -14.40 -3.17 20.11
N THR A 32 -14.76 -3.69 21.28
CA THR A 32 -14.05 -3.42 22.54
C THR A 32 -12.62 -3.97 22.51
N ASP A 33 -12.44 -5.19 22.00
CA ASP A 33 -11.12 -5.82 21.88
C ASP A 33 -10.21 -5.07 20.91
N ILE A 34 -10.72 -4.68 19.74
CA ILE A 34 -9.95 -3.92 18.74
C ILE A 34 -9.60 -2.53 19.28
N ASN A 35 -10.51 -1.87 20.02
CA ASN A 35 -10.20 -0.58 20.64
C ASN A 35 -9.08 -0.71 21.69
N LYS A 36 -9.11 -1.78 22.50
CA LYS A 36 -8.03 -2.06 23.47
C LYS A 36 -6.71 -2.32 22.76
N GLU A 37 -6.71 -3.07 21.66
CA GLU A 37 -5.52 -3.27 20.84
C GLU A 37 -5.03 -1.95 20.25
N LEU A 38 -5.94 -1.11 19.75
CA LEU A 38 -5.60 0.21 19.20
C LEU A 38 -4.87 1.08 20.22
N GLU A 39 -5.36 1.15 21.46
CA GLU A 39 -4.67 1.91 22.52
C GLU A 39 -3.26 1.37 22.81
N LEU A 40 -3.09 0.04 22.84
CA LEU A 40 -1.79 -0.59 23.02
C LEU A 40 -0.83 -0.21 21.88
N LYS A 41 -1.29 -0.29 20.62
CA LYS A 41 -0.46 0.08 19.46
C LYS A 41 -0.16 1.57 19.42
N ARG A 42 -1.12 2.42 19.80
CA ARG A 42 -0.96 3.88 19.91
C ARG A 42 0.11 4.23 20.94
N GLU A 43 0.07 3.63 22.13
CA GLU A 43 1.06 3.90 23.18
C GLU A 43 2.44 3.32 22.87
N ALA A 44 2.50 2.12 22.31
CA ALA A 44 3.75 1.53 21.85
C ALA A 44 4.44 2.42 20.81
N PHE A 45 3.68 2.93 19.84
CA PHE A 45 4.18 3.84 18.83
C PHE A 45 4.65 5.17 19.42
N ARG A 46 3.90 5.77 20.37
CA ARG A 46 4.34 6.98 21.10
C ARG A 46 5.65 6.75 21.84
N THR A 47 5.78 5.62 22.54
CA THR A 47 6.99 5.26 23.29
C THR A 47 8.21 5.11 22.38
N ILE A 48 8.07 4.38 21.27
CA ILE A 48 9.16 4.21 20.30
C ILE A 48 9.52 5.53 19.63
N ASN A 49 8.54 6.40 19.35
CA ASN A 49 8.80 7.71 18.77
C ASN A 49 9.62 8.60 19.72
N LYS A 50 9.37 8.54 21.04
CA LYS A 50 10.20 9.23 22.06
C LYS A 50 11.63 8.69 22.12
N VAL A 51 11.82 7.37 21.93
CA VAL A 51 13.16 6.75 21.87
C VAL A 51 13.89 7.18 20.60
N TYR A 52 13.23 7.12 19.45
CA TYR A 52 13.79 7.56 18.17
C TYR A 52 14.24 9.04 18.21
N ALA A 53 13.40 9.93 18.75
CA ALA A 53 13.74 11.34 18.87
C ALA A 53 15.03 11.57 19.67
N ARG A 54 15.27 10.80 20.75
CA ARG A 54 16.52 10.91 21.53
C ARG A 54 17.78 10.64 20.71
N TYR A 55 17.71 9.75 19.73
CA TYR A 55 18.84 9.43 18.85
C TYR A 55 18.95 10.36 17.63
N HIS A 56 17.86 11.02 17.22
CA HIS A 56 17.82 11.87 16.02
C HIS A 56 18.51 13.24 16.23
N TRP A 57 18.36 13.87 17.39
CA TRP A 57 18.75 15.27 17.60
C TRP A 57 20.22 15.49 17.99
N ARG A 58 20.97 14.44 18.34
CA ARG A 58 22.34 14.59 18.89
C ARG A 58 23.48 14.36 17.87
N TYR A 59 23.23 14.61 16.58
CA TYR A 59 24.30 14.58 15.57
C TYR A 59 25.13 15.87 15.50
N LYS A 60 24.71 16.94 16.20
CA LYS A 60 25.41 18.22 16.21
C LYS A 60 26.15 18.41 17.54
N GLY A 61 27.48 18.29 17.51
CA GLY A 61 28.36 18.89 18.52
C GLY A 61 28.90 18.01 19.65
N ASP A 62 28.80 16.68 19.59
CA ASP A 62 29.41 15.81 20.61
C ASP A 62 30.82 15.32 20.15
N ASP A 63 31.87 15.55 20.94
CA ASP A 63 33.21 14.96 20.80
C ASP A 63 33.17 13.46 21.15
N LEU A 64 32.48 12.66 20.32
CA LEU A 64 32.35 11.21 20.50
C LEU A 64 33.54 10.48 19.89
N THR A 65 33.97 9.41 20.56
CA THR A 65 34.90 8.42 19.97
C THR A 65 34.26 7.71 18.78
N GLU A 66 35.06 7.10 17.90
CA GLU A 66 34.55 6.36 16.73
C GLU A 66 33.64 5.18 17.11
N ASP A 67 33.93 4.49 18.22
CA ASP A 67 33.11 3.37 18.69
C ASP A 67 31.76 3.85 19.25
N GLU A 68 31.73 5.02 19.90
CA GLU A 68 30.48 5.64 20.35
C GLU A 68 29.63 6.12 19.18
N LYS A 69 30.26 6.68 18.13
CA LYS A 69 29.57 7.04 16.88
C LYS A 69 28.93 5.80 16.25
N LYS A 70 29.70 4.71 16.07
CA LYS A 70 29.21 3.44 15.51
C LYS A 70 28.04 2.88 16.31
N ASN A 71 28.18 2.80 17.64
CA ASN A 71 27.13 2.30 18.52
C ASN A 71 25.86 3.18 18.44
N ARG A 72 26.01 4.51 18.40
CA ARG A 72 24.87 5.43 18.26
C ARG A 72 24.18 5.32 16.90
N THR A 73 24.93 5.16 15.81
CA THR A 73 24.35 4.88 14.48
C THR A 73 23.57 3.57 14.47
N TYR A 74 24.09 2.52 15.11
CA TYR A 74 23.36 1.26 15.27
C TYR A 74 22.05 1.45 16.04
N LEU A 75 22.09 2.12 17.20
CA LEU A 75 20.89 2.39 18.01
C LEU A 75 19.86 3.26 17.28
N TRP A 76 20.30 4.27 16.53
CA TRP A 76 19.42 5.08 15.69
C TRP A 76 18.77 4.24 14.59
N SER A 77 19.56 3.43 13.88
CA SER A 77 19.03 2.57 12.81
C SER A 77 18.04 1.55 13.34
N ASP A 78 18.30 0.95 14.50
CA ASP A 78 17.39 0.01 15.16
C ASP A 78 16.09 0.71 15.61
N ALA A 79 16.21 1.87 16.27
CA ALA A 79 15.06 2.67 16.68
C ALA A 79 14.22 3.12 15.48
N ARG A 80 14.85 3.47 14.35
CA ARG A 80 14.15 3.81 13.10
C ARG A 80 13.35 2.63 12.55
N LYS A 81 13.96 1.45 12.42
CA LYS A 81 13.27 0.23 11.94
C LYS A 81 12.09 -0.14 12.83
N LYS A 82 12.28 -0.08 14.15
CA LYS A 82 11.21 -0.34 15.14
C LYS A 82 10.08 0.69 15.04
N ARG A 83 10.41 1.97 14.85
CA ARG A 83 9.42 3.03 14.65
C ARG A 83 8.60 2.82 13.38
N GLU A 84 9.23 2.42 12.28
CA GLU A 84 8.54 2.11 11.03
C GLU A 84 7.58 0.92 11.18
N LEU A 85 8.02 -0.16 11.85
CA LEU A 85 7.15 -1.32 12.11
C LEU A 85 5.95 -0.96 13.01
N ALA A 86 6.21 -0.28 14.12
CA ALA A 86 5.16 0.13 15.05
C ALA A 86 4.15 1.08 14.39
N TYR A 87 4.63 1.98 13.53
CA TYR A 87 3.76 2.85 12.74
C TYR A 87 2.83 2.05 11.83
N LYS A 88 3.36 1.08 11.07
CA LYS A 88 2.54 0.24 10.17
C LYS A 88 1.44 -0.49 10.91
N GLN A 89 1.78 -1.10 12.06
CA GLN A 89 0.80 -1.81 12.89
C GLN A 89 -0.26 -0.87 13.45
N TYR A 90 0.15 0.30 13.92
CA TYR A 90 -0.76 1.33 14.41
C TYR A 90 -1.74 1.80 13.32
N ILE A 91 -1.26 2.11 12.11
CA ILE A 91 -2.13 2.49 10.98
C ILE A 91 -3.06 1.35 10.58
N LEU A 92 -2.58 0.10 10.54
CA LEU A 92 -3.43 -1.06 10.25
C LEU A 92 -4.55 -1.23 11.27
N THR A 93 -4.24 -1.10 12.56
CA THR A 93 -5.21 -1.26 13.66
C THR A 93 -6.22 -0.11 13.63
N LEU A 94 -5.79 1.11 13.30
CA LEU A 94 -6.68 2.25 13.07
C LEU A 94 -7.65 1.98 11.91
N LEU A 95 -7.15 1.48 10.79
CA LEU A 95 -8.00 1.14 9.63
C LEU A 95 -8.99 0.01 9.97
N GLU A 96 -8.54 -1.01 10.71
CA GLU A 96 -9.39 -2.11 11.16
C GLU A 96 -10.53 -1.61 12.06
N TYR A 97 -10.18 -0.86 13.10
CA TYR A 97 -11.15 -0.27 14.02
C TYR A 97 -12.11 0.66 13.30
N TRP A 98 -11.59 1.50 12.41
CA TRP A 98 -12.41 2.41 11.63
C TRP A 98 -13.38 1.68 10.69
N SER A 99 -12.96 0.56 10.09
CA SER A 99 -13.79 -0.18 9.13
C SER A 99 -15.11 -0.65 9.73
N ILE A 100 -15.10 -1.04 11.01
CA ILE A 100 -16.27 -1.57 11.73
C ILE A 100 -17.12 -0.49 12.41
N LEU A 101 -16.63 0.75 12.52
CA LEU A 101 -17.39 1.83 13.14
C LEU A 101 -18.48 2.37 12.20
N PRO A 102 -19.63 2.82 12.75
CA PRO A 102 -20.63 3.55 11.98
C PRO A 102 -20.07 4.86 11.41
N ASN A 103 -20.44 5.23 10.19
CA ASN A 103 -19.83 6.37 9.49
C ASN A 103 -19.96 7.70 10.22
N GLN A 104 -21.13 7.96 10.82
CA GLN A 104 -21.46 9.22 11.49
C GLN A 104 -21.21 9.19 13.00
N SER A 105 -20.55 8.14 13.53
CA SER A 105 -20.23 8.11 14.95
C SER A 105 -19.12 9.11 15.31
N GLU A 106 -19.14 9.61 16.54
CA GLU A 106 -18.08 10.48 17.05
C GLU A 106 -16.71 9.78 16.98
N GLN A 107 -16.66 8.49 17.31
CA GLN A 107 -15.44 7.69 17.22
C GLN A 107 -14.91 7.64 15.78
N SER A 108 -15.78 7.48 14.76
CA SER A 108 -15.36 7.51 13.36
C SER A 108 -14.71 8.84 12.99
N ALA A 109 -15.29 9.97 13.43
CA ALA A 109 -14.73 11.30 13.19
C ALA A 109 -13.36 11.51 13.88
N GLN A 110 -13.22 10.99 15.11
CA GLN A 110 -11.94 11.01 15.84
C GLN A 110 -10.86 10.22 15.10
N ILE A 111 -11.17 9.00 14.64
CA ILE A 111 -10.22 8.16 13.91
C ILE A 111 -9.85 8.77 12.54
N GLN A 112 -10.80 9.38 11.83
CA GLN A 112 -10.51 10.13 10.61
C GLN A 112 -9.51 11.28 10.86
N THR A 113 -9.69 12.01 11.97
CA THR A 113 -8.79 13.09 12.36
C THR A 113 -7.40 12.55 12.70
N GLU A 114 -7.33 11.43 13.41
CA GLU A 114 -6.09 10.75 13.75
C GLU A 114 -5.34 10.24 12.50
N LEU A 115 -6.04 9.62 11.54
CA LEU A 115 -5.46 9.21 10.25
C LEU A 115 -4.90 10.40 9.46
N LYS A 116 -5.63 11.52 9.41
CA LYS A 116 -5.15 12.77 8.78
C LYS A 116 -3.86 13.26 9.43
N GLN A 117 -3.84 13.34 10.76
CA GLN A 117 -2.67 13.79 11.51
C GLN A 117 -1.47 12.86 11.34
N ALA A 118 -1.71 11.54 11.32
CA ALA A 118 -0.67 10.54 11.17
C ALA A 118 0.07 10.64 9.82
N ILE A 119 -0.60 11.14 8.78
CA ILE A 119 -0.05 11.29 7.42
C ILE A 119 0.49 12.71 7.19
N ALA A 120 -0.28 13.74 7.56
CA ALA A 120 0.08 15.14 7.32
C ALA A 120 1.20 15.65 8.24
N GLY A 121 1.33 15.08 9.46
CA GLY A 121 2.17 15.64 10.52
C GLY A 121 3.64 15.24 10.50
N ARG A 122 4.11 14.45 9.53
CA ARG A 122 5.46 13.86 9.59
C ARG A 122 6.48 14.48 8.66
N TYR A 123 6.08 15.05 7.53
CA TYR A 123 7.01 15.48 6.48
C TYR A 123 6.52 16.71 5.75
N ASN A 124 7.47 17.47 5.18
CA ASN A 124 7.15 18.62 4.34
C ASN A 124 6.37 18.17 3.10
N LYS A 125 5.45 19.04 2.65
CA LYS A 125 4.69 18.81 1.42
C LYS A 125 5.61 18.68 0.21
N ASN A 126 5.22 17.87 -0.77
CA ASN A 126 5.95 17.61 -2.02
C ASN A 126 7.34 16.97 -1.80
N THR A 127 7.50 16.18 -0.74
CA THR A 127 8.73 15.41 -0.50
C THR A 127 8.53 13.94 -0.85
N GLU A 128 9.63 13.24 -1.17
CA GLU A 128 9.62 11.78 -1.33
C GLU A 128 9.04 11.09 -0.09
N SER A 129 9.28 11.66 1.09
CA SER A 129 8.75 11.14 2.34
C SER A 129 7.23 11.25 2.45
N GLU A 130 6.62 12.35 2.00
CA GLU A 130 5.14 12.45 1.91
C GLU A 130 4.60 11.38 0.95
N MET A 131 5.22 11.20 -0.22
CA MET A 131 4.79 10.18 -1.17
C MET A 131 4.91 8.77 -0.58
N ASN A 132 5.99 8.47 0.13
CA ASN A 132 6.17 7.17 0.78
C ASN A 132 5.09 6.90 1.84
N GLU A 133 4.67 7.92 2.58
CA GLU A 133 3.58 7.78 3.57
C GLU A 133 2.21 7.57 2.89
N LYS A 134 1.92 8.33 1.83
CA LYS A 134 0.70 8.11 1.04
C LYS A 134 0.67 6.71 0.43
N LEU A 135 1.79 6.26 -0.14
CA LEU A 135 1.92 4.92 -0.67
C LEU A 135 1.75 3.88 0.43
N LEU A 136 2.33 4.08 1.61
CA LEU A 136 2.16 3.17 2.73
C LEU A 136 0.67 3.04 3.12
N LEU A 137 -0.04 4.15 3.31
CA LEU A 137 -1.48 4.09 3.59
C LEU A 137 -2.23 3.34 2.49
N ALA A 138 -1.93 3.63 1.22
CA ALA A 138 -2.53 2.96 0.07
C ALA A 138 -2.29 1.43 0.11
N GLU A 139 -1.06 0.99 0.39
CA GLU A 139 -0.72 -0.42 0.51
C GLU A 139 -1.43 -1.09 1.70
N LEU A 140 -1.50 -0.43 2.85
CA LEU A 140 -2.15 -0.97 4.06
C LEU A 140 -3.67 -1.03 3.93
N SER A 141 -4.28 -0.10 3.19
CA SER A 141 -5.72 -0.09 2.92
C SER A 141 -6.16 -1.05 1.81
N TRP A 142 -5.22 -1.62 1.04
CA TRP A 142 -5.55 -2.43 -0.13
C TRP A 142 -6.49 -3.59 0.16
N SER A 143 -6.25 -4.39 1.21
CA SER A 143 -7.09 -5.55 1.52
C SER A 143 -8.53 -5.13 1.86
N TYR A 144 -8.67 -4.09 2.68
CA TYR A 144 -9.97 -3.54 3.08
C TYR A 144 -10.75 -3.00 1.87
N LEU A 145 -10.07 -2.33 0.95
CA LEU A 145 -10.67 -1.82 -0.27
C LEU A 145 -10.99 -2.95 -1.26
N ALA A 146 -10.07 -3.88 -1.49
CA ALA A 146 -10.24 -4.96 -2.46
C ALA A 146 -11.42 -5.86 -2.09
N GLN A 147 -11.54 -6.21 -0.81
CA GLN A 147 -12.63 -7.05 -0.28
C GLN A 147 -13.92 -6.27 0.03
N ALA A 148 -14.00 -4.98 -0.34
CA ALA A 148 -15.17 -4.13 -0.12
C ALA A 148 -15.60 -4.03 1.36
N GLN A 149 -14.64 -4.09 2.29
CA GLN A 149 -14.89 -3.93 3.73
C GLN A 149 -15.09 -2.46 4.13
N LEU A 150 -14.68 -1.53 3.27
CA LEU A 150 -14.95 -0.11 3.42
C LEU A 150 -16.07 0.29 2.46
N ASP A 151 -17.09 0.94 3.00
CA ASP A 151 -18.16 1.54 2.22
C ASP A 151 -17.67 2.76 1.41
N ALA A 152 -18.55 3.27 0.56
CA ALA A 152 -18.24 4.40 -0.31
C ALA A 152 -17.88 5.68 0.46
N TYR A 153 -18.45 5.90 1.65
CA TYR A 153 -18.13 7.06 2.47
C TYR A 153 -16.67 6.99 2.98
N LYS A 154 -16.28 5.84 3.53
CA LYS A 154 -14.91 5.58 3.98
C LYS A 154 -13.92 5.57 2.83
N ALA A 155 -14.26 4.96 1.70
CA ALA A 155 -13.43 5.00 0.50
C ALA A 155 -13.22 6.44 0.00
N LYS A 156 -14.27 7.26 -0.01
CA LYS A 156 -14.19 8.69 -0.38
C LYS A 156 -13.29 9.47 0.57
N PHE A 157 -13.34 9.20 1.88
CA PHE A 157 -12.40 9.80 2.82
C PHE A 157 -10.95 9.40 2.50
N LEU A 158 -10.68 8.10 2.31
CA LEU A 158 -9.33 7.63 1.96
C LEU A 158 -8.81 8.26 0.68
N SER A 159 -9.66 8.47 -0.33
CA SER A 159 -9.25 9.09 -1.60
C SER A 159 -8.68 10.50 -1.40
N THR A 160 -9.12 11.21 -0.36
CA THR A 160 -8.55 12.52 0.01
C THR A 160 -7.14 12.42 0.59
N LEU A 161 -6.82 11.31 1.25
CA LEU A 161 -5.52 11.08 1.90
C LEU A 161 -4.46 10.56 0.94
N ILE A 162 -4.84 9.65 0.04
CA ILE A 162 -3.93 9.01 -0.93
C ILE A 162 -3.99 9.67 -2.32
N THR A 163 -4.27 10.98 -2.36
CA THR A 163 -4.29 11.75 -3.60
C THR A 163 -2.95 11.71 -4.32
N ILE A 164 -3.01 11.66 -5.65
CA ILE A 164 -1.82 11.62 -6.52
C ILE A 164 -1.04 12.94 -6.44
N PRO A 165 0.24 12.92 -6.01
CA PRO A 165 1.09 14.10 -5.95
C PRO A 165 1.34 14.74 -7.32
N LYS A 166 1.75 16.01 -7.32
CA LYS A 166 2.00 16.77 -8.57
C LYS A 166 3.12 16.15 -9.40
N GLU A 167 4.12 15.56 -8.75
CA GLU A 167 5.29 14.95 -9.36
C GLU A 167 4.90 13.73 -10.21
N VAL A 168 3.94 12.93 -9.74
CA VAL A 168 3.39 11.81 -10.51
C VAL A 168 2.61 12.31 -11.72
N LYS A 169 1.82 13.38 -11.55
CA LYS A 169 1.09 14.02 -12.67
C LYS A 169 2.06 14.61 -13.72
N HIS A 170 3.17 15.19 -13.27
CA HIS A 170 4.21 15.69 -14.15
C HIS A 170 4.87 14.53 -14.93
N SER A 171 5.16 13.41 -14.25
CA SER A 171 5.61 12.18 -14.91
C SER A 171 4.61 11.70 -15.97
N ASP A 172 3.32 11.67 -15.65
CA ASP A 172 2.28 11.30 -16.62
C ASP A 172 2.29 12.18 -17.87
N MET A 173 2.43 13.50 -17.69
CA MET A 173 2.51 14.46 -18.79
C MET A 173 3.73 14.22 -19.67
N MET A 174 4.91 14.04 -19.06
CA MET A 174 6.14 13.76 -19.81
C MET A 174 6.04 12.45 -20.62
N HIS A 175 5.42 11.43 -20.04
CA HIS A 175 5.16 10.18 -20.76
C HIS A 175 4.17 10.37 -21.92
N ALA A 176 3.12 11.16 -21.74
CA ALA A 176 2.15 11.49 -22.78
C ALA A 176 2.81 12.24 -23.96
N LEU A 177 3.79 13.09 -23.67
CA LEU A 177 4.62 13.77 -24.68
C LEU A 177 5.70 12.87 -25.33
N GLY A 178 5.73 11.58 -24.97
CA GLY A 178 6.68 10.63 -25.55
C GLY A 178 8.10 10.71 -24.99
N LEU A 179 8.33 11.51 -23.95
CA LEU A 179 9.66 11.68 -23.36
C LEU A 179 10.09 10.41 -22.60
N PRO A 180 11.37 10.02 -22.70
CA PRO A 180 11.90 8.79 -22.11
C PRO A 180 12.19 8.97 -20.61
N ILE A 181 11.14 9.26 -19.84
CA ILE A 181 11.23 9.41 -18.39
C ILE A 181 10.92 8.10 -17.68
N GLU A 182 11.63 7.81 -16.58
CA GLU A 182 11.33 6.62 -15.80
C GLU A 182 9.90 6.66 -15.26
N PRO A 183 9.16 5.54 -15.34
CA PRO A 183 7.80 5.50 -14.86
C PRO A 183 7.75 5.64 -13.34
N TYR A 184 7.02 6.66 -12.88
CA TYR A 184 6.87 6.99 -11.47
C TYR A 184 5.43 6.78 -10.99
N GLY A 185 5.26 6.48 -9.69
CA GLY A 185 3.96 6.52 -9.01
C GLY A 185 2.93 5.41 -9.31
N TRP A 186 3.26 4.38 -10.10
CA TRP A 186 2.29 3.35 -10.56
C TRP A 186 1.49 2.70 -9.44
N ASN A 187 2.17 2.25 -8.38
CA ASN A 187 1.52 1.59 -7.25
C ASN A 187 0.52 2.55 -6.60
N LEU A 188 0.91 3.81 -6.35
CA LEU A 188 0.02 4.79 -5.75
C LEU A 188 -1.20 5.06 -6.63
N GLN A 189 -1.02 5.20 -7.95
CA GLN A 189 -2.13 5.39 -8.89
C GLN A 189 -3.09 4.19 -8.95
N ILE A 190 -2.58 2.96 -8.88
CA ILE A 190 -3.42 1.75 -8.83
C ILE A 190 -4.21 1.67 -7.52
N ASN A 191 -3.56 1.91 -6.38
CA ASN A 191 -4.27 1.95 -5.10
C ASN A 191 -5.32 3.07 -5.09
N TYR A 192 -4.96 4.27 -5.57
CA TYR A 192 -5.89 5.40 -5.69
C TYR A 192 -7.08 5.10 -6.59
N SER A 193 -6.84 4.44 -7.73
CA SER A 193 -7.91 4.00 -8.64
C SER A 193 -8.87 3.05 -7.93
N LEU A 194 -8.38 2.06 -7.20
CA LEU A 194 -9.23 1.17 -6.40
C LEU A 194 -10.06 1.95 -5.37
N THR A 195 -9.46 2.93 -4.69
CA THR A 195 -10.19 3.78 -3.74
C THR A 195 -11.28 4.60 -4.42
N LEU A 196 -11.04 5.13 -5.63
CA LEU A 196 -12.04 5.83 -6.42
C LEU A 196 -13.18 4.89 -6.87
N ILE A 197 -12.87 3.66 -7.28
CA ILE A 197 -13.87 2.64 -7.62
C ILE A 197 -14.76 2.35 -6.42
N ARG A 198 -14.18 2.22 -5.23
CA ARG A 198 -14.93 1.97 -3.99
C ARG A 198 -15.71 3.18 -3.51
N ALA A 199 -15.28 4.39 -3.86
CA ALA A 199 -16.00 5.63 -3.60
C ALA A 199 -17.09 5.95 -4.65
N ASP A 200 -17.36 5.02 -5.58
CA ASP A 200 -18.28 5.19 -6.71
C ASP A 200 -17.94 6.39 -7.62
N GLN A 201 -16.64 6.70 -7.74
CA GLN A 201 -16.11 7.74 -8.63
C GLN A 201 -15.51 7.09 -9.89
N LEU A 202 -16.35 6.39 -10.66
CA LEU A 202 -15.91 5.51 -11.76
C LEU A 202 -15.18 6.25 -12.88
N ASP A 203 -15.68 7.41 -13.32
CA ASP A 203 -15.02 8.24 -14.34
C ASP A 203 -13.59 8.64 -13.95
N ALA A 204 -13.41 9.04 -12.69
CA ALA A 204 -12.10 9.41 -12.16
C ALA A 204 -11.18 8.19 -12.09
N ALA A 205 -11.71 7.05 -11.65
CA ALA A 205 -10.98 5.78 -11.62
C ALA A 205 -10.54 5.37 -13.02
N HIS A 206 -11.43 5.43 -14.02
CA HIS A 206 -11.13 5.12 -15.42
C HIS A 206 -10.01 5.99 -15.98
N LYS A 207 -10.08 7.31 -15.74
CA LYS A 207 -9.06 8.26 -16.19
C LYS A 207 -7.69 7.96 -15.60
N GLU A 208 -7.60 7.76 -14.28
CA GLU A 208 -6.34 7.44 -13.62
C GLU A 208 -5.79 6.08 -14.04
N LEU A 209 -6.65 5.06 -14.12
CA LEU A 209 -6.24 3.71 -14.48
C LEU A 209 -5.74 3.61 -15.91
N SER A 210 -6.35 4.37 -16.84
CA SER A 210 -5.92 4.44 -18.24
C SER A 210 -4.50 5.00 -18.39
N LYS A 211 -4.13 6.01 -17.56
CA LYS A 211 -2.76 6.55 -17.53
C LYS A 211 -1.76 5.47 -17.12
N VAL A 212 -2.07 4.72 -16.06
CA VAL A 212 -1.19 3.65 -15.57
C VAL A 212 -1.07 2.53 -16.60
N LYS A 213 -2.20 2.07 -17.16
CA LYS A 213 -2.24 0.99 -18.17
C LYS A 213 -1.42 1.35 -19.40
N SER A 214 -1.57 2.56 -19.94
CA SER A 214 -0.80 3.04 -21.10
C SER A 214 0.71 3.01 -20.82
N LYS A 215 1.15 3.53 -19.68
CA LYS A 215 2.56 3.49 -19.25
C LYS A 215 3.05 2.05 -19.08
N ALA A 216 2.37 1.26 -18.26
CA ALA A 216 2.78 -0.10 -17.91
C ALA A 216 2.87 -0.99 -19.16
N PHE A 217 1.92 -0.88 -20.08
CA PHE A 217 1.89 -1.63 -21.33
C PHE A 217 3.03 -1.23 -22.28
N LYS A 218 3.26 0.07 -22.50
CA LYS A 218 4.38 0.55 -23.34
C LYS A 218 5.72 0.03 -22.83
N TYR A 219 5.93 0.08 -21.52
CA TYR A 219 7.14 -0.41 -20.87
C TYR A 219 7.26 -1.94 -20.89
N GLN A 220 6.16 -2.66 -20.71
CA GLN A 220 6.09 -4.11 -20.84
C GLN A 220 6.50 -4.55 -22.25
N GLN A 221 5.93 -3.93 -23.29
CA GLN A 221 6.27 -4.24 -24.68
C GLN A 221 7.73 -3.94 -25.01
N ARG A 222 8.27 -2.81 -24.54
CA ARG A 222 9.69 -2.49 -24.73
C ARG A 222 10.59 -3.56 -24.11
N THR A 223 10.28 -3.99 -22.89
CA THR A 223 11.07 -5.03 -22.21
C THR A 223 10.89 -6.40 -22.88
N TYR A 224 9.69 -6.73 -23.35
CA TYR A 224 9.44 -7.96 -24.11
C TYR A 224 10.26 -8.02 -25.40
N LYS A 225 10.34 -6.92 -26.16
CA LYS A 225 11.20 -6.82 -27.33
C LYS A 225 12.68 -7.03 -26.99
N GLN A 226 13.15 -6.52 -25.86
CA GLN A 226 14.52 -6.74 -25.38
C GLN A 226 14.77 -8.22 -25.06
N ILE A 227 13.82 -8.90 -24.42
CA ILE A 227 13.95 -10.34 -24.09
C ILE A 227 14.04 -11.20 -25.35
N ASN A 228 13.32 -10.83 -26.41
CA ASN A 228 13.29 -11.57 -27.68
C ASN A 228 14.37 -11.12 -28.68
N ALA A 229 15.23 -10.15 -28.32
CA ALA A 229 16.30 -9.71 -29.19
C ALA A 229 17.40 -10.79 -29.26
N ALA A 230 18.05 -10.93 -30.42
CA ALA A 230 19.04 -12.00 -30.65
C ALA A 230 20.22 -11.92 -29.67
N ASP A 231 20.62 -10.71 -29.31
CA ASP A 231 21.70 -10.39 -28.37
C ASP A 231 21.31 -10.63 -26.90
N PHE A 232 20.03 -10.83 -26.58
CA PHE A 232 19.59 -11.08 -25.20
C PHE A 232 20.29 -12.31 -24.60
N SER A 233 20.43 -13.37 -25.39
CA SER A 233 21.14 -14.60 -25.00
C SER A 233 22.62 -14.38 -24.69
N GLN A 234 23.22 -13.32 -25.25
CA GLN A 234 24.62 -12.95 -25.09
C GLN A 234 24.84 -11.99 -23.91
N MET A 235 23.78 -11.42 -23.34
CA MET A 235 23.88 -10.58 -22.15
C MET A 235 24.38 -11.39 -20.95
N LYS A 236 25.04 -10.71 -20.00
CA LYS A 236 25.39 -11.33 -18.72
C LYS A 236 24.12 -11.84 -18.03
N LYS A 237 24.19 -13.02 -17.40
CA LYS A 237 23.08 -13.65 -16.67
C LYS A 237 22.36 -12.69 -15.71
N ARG A 238 23.13 -11.83 -15.01
CA ARG A 238 22.59 -10.80 -14.11
C ARG A 238 21.67 -9.81 -14.84
N ASP A 239 22.05 -9.36 -16.02
CA ASP A 239 21.29 -8.37 -16.80
C ASP A 239 20.03 -8.99 -17.41
N GLN A 240 20.11 -10.25 -17.85
CA GLN A 240 18.94 -11.04 -18.24
C GLN A 240 17.94 -11.13 -17.08
N GLU A 241 18.41 -11.48 -15.89
CA GLU A 241 17.57 -11.59 -14.69
C GLU A 241 16.91 -10.26 -14.33
N HIS A 242 17.66 -9.15 -14.38
CA HIS A 242 17.10 -7.81 -14.16
C HIS A 242 16.02 -7.45 -15.19
N THR A 243 16.23 -7.81 -16.46
CA THR A 243 15.28 -7.56 -17.54
C THR A 243 14.00 -8.38 -17.36
N TYR A 244 14.12 -9.66 -17.01
CA TYR A 244 12.96 -10.50 -16.68
C TYR A 244 12.21 -9.99 -15.44
N LYS A 245 12.91 -9.56 -14.38
CA LYS A 245 12.29 -8.95 -13.20
C LYS A 245 11.50 -7.69 -13.56
N ARG A 246 12.04 -6.85 -14.45
CA ARG A 246 11.38 -5.66 -14.96
C ARG A 246 10.11 -6.02 -15.75
N TYR A 247 10.19 -6.98 -16.67
CA TYR A 247 9.03 -7.46 -17.44
C TYR A 247 7.93 -8.01 -16.53
N LYS A 248 8.29 -8.87 -15.56
CA LYS A 248 7.33 -9.40 -14.57
C LYS A 248 6.67 -8.28 -13.77
N ARG A 249 7.45 -7.29 -13.30
CA ARG A 249 6.92 -6.13 -12.57
C ARG A 249 5.89 -5.36 -13.40
N GLN A 250 6.19 -5.07 -14.66
CA GLN A 250 5.28 -4.33 -15.56
C GLN A 250 4.02 -5.15 -15.88
N SER A 251 4.19 -6.43 -16.16
CA SER A 251 3.07 -7.37 -16.41
C SER A 251 2.11 -7.44 -15.23
N ARG A 252 2.62 -7.42 -13.99
CA ARG A 252 1.79 -7.37 -12.76
C ARG A 252 0.94 -6.10 -12.69
N GLN A 253 1.47 -4.95 -13.11
CA GLN A 253 0.73 -3.69 -13.10
C GLN A 253 -0.37 -3.70 -14.16
N VAL A 254 -0.06 -4.21 -15.36
CA VAL A 254 -1.08 -4.36 -16.41
C VAL A 254 -2.18 -5.31 -15.96
N GLN A 255 -1.82 -6.46 -15.37
CA GLN A 255 -2.79 -7.41 -14.80
C GLN A 255 -3.70 -6.75 -13.75
N LEU A 256 -3.14 -5.97 -12.82
CA LEU A 256 -3.94 -5.21 -11.85
C LEU A 256 -4.87 -4.20 -12.53
N CYS A 257 -4.40 -3.51 -13.57
CA CYS A 257 -5.24 -2.59 -14.33
C CYS A 257 -6.41 -3.31 -15.01
N GLU A 258 -6.19 -4.47 -15.63
CA GLU A 258 -7.26 -5.24 -16.26
C GLU A 258 -8.32 -5.69 -15.22
N LEU A 259 -7.90 -6.17 -14.05
CA LEU A 259 -8.84 -6.56 -12.98
C LEU A 259 -9.64 -5.38 -12.43
N LEU A 260 -8.99 -4.23 -12.22
CA LEU A 260 -9.70 -3.03 -11.77
C LEU A 260 -10.67 -2.50 -12.83
N GLN A 261 -10.32 -2.58 -14.12
CA GLN A 261 -11.26 -2.26 -15.20
C GLN A 261 -12.42 -3.24 -15.25
N ALA A 262 -12.19 -4.53 -14.98
CA ALA A 262 -13.27 -5.52 -14.88
C ALA A 262 -14.25 -5.17 -13.75
N ILE A 263 -13.75 -4.76 -12.58
CA ILE A 263 -14.59 -4.31 -11.46
C ILE A 263 -15.42 -3.07 -11.85
N ILE A 264 -14.83 -2.11 -12.58
CA ILE A 264 -15.58 -0.96 -13.06
C ILE A 264 -16.69 -1.39 -14.03
N ALA A 265 -16.37 -2.24 -15.01
CA ALA A 265 -17.34 -2.75 -15.97
C ALA A 265 -18.50 -3.49 -15.29
N VAL A 266 -18.25 -4.24 -14.22
CA VAL A 266 -19.33 -4.83 -13.39
C VAL A 266 -20.21 -3.75 -12.75
N LYS A 267 -19.60 -2.69 -12.19
CA LYS A 267 -20.35 -1.57 -11.58
C LYS A 267 -21.13 -0.75 -12.59
N GLU A 268 -20.72 -0.75 -13.86
CA GLU A 268 -21.41 -0.13 -15.00
C GLU A 268 -22.42 -1.08 -15.68
N ASP A 269 -22.66 -2.26 -15.12
CA ASP A 269 -23.53 -3.31 -15.66
C ASP A 269 -23.12 -3.84 -17.06
N ASN A 270 -21.83 -3.72 -17.41
CA ASN A 270 -21.23 -4.27 -18.62
C ASN A 270 -20.52 -5.60 -18.34
N LYS A 271 -21.30 -6.67 -18.21
CA LYS A 271 -20.80 -8.01 -17.82
C LYS A 271 -19.87 -8.64 -18.86
N ASP A 272 -20.13 -8.42 -20.15
CA ASP A 272 -19.34 -8.99 -21.24
C ASP A 272 -17.91 -8.43 -21.26
N GLU A 273 -17.78 -7.10 -21.16
CA GLU A 273 -16.46 -6.47 -21.10
C GLU A 273 -15.75 -6.83 -19.77
N ALA A 274 -16.49 -6.91 -18.66
CA ALA A 274 -15.93 -7.37 -17.38
C ALA A 274 -15.32 -8.78 -17.48
N GLN A 275 -16.05 -9.73 -18.06
CA GLN A 275 -15.59 -11.11 -18.23
C GLN A 275 -14.36 -11.18 -19.15
N LYS A 276 -14.37 -10.45 -20.25
CA LYS A 276 -13.23 -10.36 -21.18
C LYS A 276 -11.98 -9.80 -20.50
N LEU A 277 -12.11 -8.71 -19.74
CA LEU A 277 -11.01 -8.10 -18.99
C LEU A 277 -10.49 -9.04 -17.90
N TYR A 278 -11.38 -9.74 -17.20
CA TYR A 278 -11.04 -10.75 -16.21
C TYR A 278 -10.20 -11.89 -16.80
N HIS A 279 -10.66 -12.52 -17.89
CA HIS A 279 -9.90 -13.58 -18.55
C HIS A 279 -8.57 -13.07 -19.12
N LYS A 280 -8.56 -11.85 -19.68
CA LYS A 280 -7.31 -11.22 -20.13
C LYS A 280 -6.33 -11.04 -18.98
N ALA A 281 -6.78 -10.65 -17.79
CA ALA A 281 -5.94 -10.54 -16.60
C ALA A 281 -5.37 -11.90 -16.16
N LEU A 282 -6.14 -12.98 -16.28
CA LEU A 282 -5.67 -14.33 -15.94
C LEU A 282 -4.74 -14.95 -16.99
N SER A 283 -4.79 -14.46 -18.23
CA SER A 283 -3.91 -14.94 -19.31
C SER A 283 -2.42 -14.58 -19.11
N TYR A 284 -2.11 -13.61 -18.24
CA TYR A 284 -0.73 -13.25 -17.93
C TYR A 284 -0.07 -14.38 -17.13
N LYS A 285 0.90 -15.07 -17.76
CA LYS A 285 1.72 -16.16 -17.17
C LYS A 285 2.74 -15.64 -16.14
N ILE A 286 2.24 -15.03 -15.06
CA ILE A 286 3.02 -14.51 -13.94
C ILE A 286 2.41 -14.95 -12.62
N GLU A 287 3.24 -15.12 -11.60
CA GLU A 287 2.77 -15.41 -10.24
C GLU A 287 1.76 -14.37 -9.76
N LEU A 288 0.63 -14.86 -9.25
CA LEU A 288 -0.40 -14.02 -8.64
C LEU A 288 0.17 -13.37 -7.39
N THR A 289 0.15 -12.05 -7.37
CA THR A 289 0.51 -11.30 -6.17
C THR A 289 -0.63 -11.34 -5.16
N ARG A 290 -0.32 -11.10 -3.88
CA ARG A 290 -1.35 -10.97 -2.83
C ARG A 290 -2.43 -9.94 -3.17
N LYS A 291 -2.05 -8.85 -3.86
CA LYS A 291 -3.00 -7.84 -4.33
C LYS A 291 -4.02 -8.38 -5.32
N VAL A 292 -3.54 -9.17 -6.28
CA VAL A 292 -4.38 -9.85 -7.27
C VAL A 292 -5.28 -10.85 -6.58
N GLN A 293 -4.75 -11.66 -5.66
CA GLN A 293 -5.55 -12.62 -4.90
C GLN A 293 -6.70 -11.93 -4.15
N TYR A 294 -6.46 -10.79 -3.51
CA TYR A 294 -7.52 -10.02 -2.86
C TYR A 294 -8.60 -9.52 -3.83
N LEU A 295 -8.22 -9.04 -5.01
CA LEU A 295 -9.21 -8.61 -6.02
C LEU A 295 -10.02 -9.78 -6.56
N LEU A 296 -9.36 -10.92 -6.82
CA LEU A 296 -10.05 -12.12 -7.30
C LEU A 296 -11.08 -12.64 -6.28
N GLN A 297 -10.88 -12.38 -4.98
CA GLN A 297 -11.84 -12.68 -3.92
C GLN A 297 -12.93 -11.60 -3.74
N SER A 298 -12.92 -10.53 -4.53
CA SER A 298 -13.96 -9.50 -4.43
C SER A 298 -15.28 -10.01 -4.99
N LYS A 299 -16.39 -9.58 -4.37
CA LYS A 299 -17.74 -10.00 -4.78
C LYS A 299 -18.01 -9.77 -6.27
N GLU A 300 -17.46 -8.70 -6.83
CA GLU A 300 -17.62 -8.35 -8.25
C GLU A 300 -16.94 -9.34 -9.20
N LEU A 301 -15.85 -9.98 -8.78
CA LEU A 301 -15.09 -10.89 -9.65
C LEU A 301 -15.35 -12.37 -9.35
N LEU A 302 -15.89 -12.69 -8.17
CA LEU A 302 -16.27 -14.06 -7.80
C LEU A 302 -17.28 -14.66 -8.78
N VAL A 303 -18.20 -13.84 -9.33
CA VAL A 303 -19.19 -14.30 -10.33
C VAL A 303 -18.55 -14.89 -11.60
N PHE A 304 -17.30 -14.54 -11.90
CA PHE A 304 -16.57 -15.08 -13.05
C PHE A 304 -15.69 -16.29 -12.70
N GLN A 305 -15.46 -16.57 -11.41
CA GLN A 305 -14.72 -17.75 -10.97
C GLN A 305 -15.54 -19.03 -11.13
N ASP A 306 -16.85 -18.96 -10.88
CA ASP A 306 -17.73 -20.13 -10.99
C ASP A 306 -17.86 -20.63 -12.43
N ASN A 307 -17.64 -19.75 -13.42
CA ASN A 307 -17.62 -20.08 -14.84
C ASN A 307 -16.27 -20.62 -15.34
N LEU A 308 -15.25 -20.72 -14.48
CA LEU A 308 -13.92 -21.28 -14.80
C LEU A 308 -13.80 -22.78 -14.47
N LYS A 309 -14.87 -23.44 -14.03
CA LYS A 309 -14.93 -24.91 -14.00
C LYS A 309 -15.09 -25.45 -15.42
N ILE A 310 -13.97 -25.49 -16.16
CA ILE A 310 -13.77 -26.33 -17.35
C ILE A 310 -12.63 -27.28 -17.02
#